data_AF-K2FIC7-F1
#
_entry.id   AF-K2FIC7-F1
#
_cell.length_a   1.000
_cell.length_b   1.000
_cell.length_c   1.000
_cell.angle_alpha   90.00
_cell.angle_beta   90.00
_cell.angle_gamma   90.00
#
_symmetry.space_group_name_H-M   'P 1'
#
loop_
_entity.id
_entity.type
_entity.pdbx_description
1 polymer ?
#
loop_
_entity_poly.entity_id
_entity_poly.type
_entity_poly.pdbx_seq_one_letter_code
_entity_poly.pdbx_strand_id
1 'polypeptide(L)'
;MAKKYIHTINIIIGVLAVGFSLFLTWAVSAFAPEENAGVIFIPILVTAVWFIGYMLQIKYNTLKNVLITLPVEAIVIYLIITQISSIIS
;
A
#
# COMPACT_ATOMS: atom_id res chain seq x y z
N MET A 1 3.75 7.50 25.98
CA MET A 1 4.85 7.12 25.05
C MET A 1 4.39 6.20 23.91
N ALA A 2 3.68 5.09 24.18
CA ALA A 2 3.24 4.15 23.15
C ALA A 2 2.45 4.80 21.98
N LYS A 3 1.47 5.67 22.27
CA LYS A 3 0.68 6.37 21.22
C LYS A 3 1.51 7.20 20.23
N LYS A 4 2.53 7.91 20.73
CA LYS A 4 3.43 8.73 19.90
C LYS A 4 4.28 7.84 18.98
N TYR A 5 4.69 6.68 19.49
CA TYR A 5 5.43 5.66 18.74
C TYR A 5 4.56 5.02 17.65
N ILE A 6 3.30 4.68 17.98
CA ILE A 6 2.30 4.18 17.02
C ILE A 6 2.07 5.20 15.89
N HIS A 7 1.90 6.49 16.20
CA HIS A 7 1.75 7.52 15.17
C HIS A 7 2.99 7.61 14.28
N THR A 8 4.18 7.65 14.87
CA THR A 8 5.43 7.81 14.12
C THR A 8 5.66 6.63 13.18
N ILE A 9 5.49 5.39 13.67
CA ILE A 9 5.64 4.19 12.85
C ILE A 9 4.61 4.15 11.73
N ASN A 10 3.33 4.45 12.01
CA ASN A 10 2.32 4.44 10.96
C ASN A 10 2.62 5.48 9.89
N ILE A 11 3.01 6.70 10.26
CA ILE A 11 3.35 7.73 9.27
C ILE A 11 4.50 7.25 8.39
N ILE A 12 5.56 6.67 8.96
CA ILE A 12 6.69 6.14 8.19
C ILE A 12 6.22 5.04 7.23
N ILE A 13 5.48 4.04 7.73
CA ILE A 13 4.97 2.93 6.92
C ILE A 13 4.00 3.44 5.84
N GLY A 14 3.11 4.37 6.18
CA GLY A 14 2.12 4.92 5.26
C GLY A 14 2.76 5.72 4.14
N VAL A 15 3.75 6.57 4.47
CA VAL A 15 4.51 7.31 3.45
C VAL A 15 5.25 6.34 2.53
N LEU A 16 5.86 5.29 3.08
CA LEU A 16 6.55 4.28 2.27
C LEU A 16 5.58 3.50 1.39
N ALA A 17 4.47 3.00 1.92
CA ALA A 17 3.48 2.20 1.20
C ALA A 17 2.78 3.02 0.10
N VAL A 18 2.29 4.22 0.44
CA VAL A 18 1.64 5.12 -0.52
C VAL A 18 2.66 5.60 -1.55
N GLY A 19 3.84 6.04 -1.14
CA GLY A 19 4.90 6.48 -2.04
C GLY A 19 5.34 5.39 -3.02
N PHE A 20 5.51 4.16 -2.53
CA PHE A 20 5.84 3.01 -3.36
C PHE A 20 4.70 2.65 -4.33
N SER A 21 3.45 2.70 -3.88
CA SER A 21 2.29 2.46 -4.76
C SER A 21 2.19 3.49 -5.89
N LEU A 22 2.44 4.78 -5.59
CA LEU A 22 2.46 5.85 -6.58
C LEU A 22 3.60 5.66 -7.59
N PHE A 23 4.79 5.29 -7.11
CA PHE A 23 5.93 4.98 -7.97
C PHE A 23 5.62 3.82 -8.92
N LEU A 24 4.99 2.76 -8.42
CA LEU A 24 4.60 1.61 -9.23
C LEU A 24 3.53 1.95 -10.25
N THR A 25 2.49 2.69 -9.85
CA THR A 25 1.47 3.16 -10.79
C THR A 25 2.09 4.04 -11.88
N TRP A 26 2.98 4.96 -11.53
CA TRP A 26 3.72 5.75 -12.51
C TRP A 26 4.53 4.86 -13.46
N ALA A 27 5.28 3.89 -12.95
CA ALA A 27 6.08 2.99 -13.77
C ALA A 27 5.19 2.19 -14.74
N VAL A 28 4.08 1.64 -14.27
CA VAL A 28 3.14 0.92 -15.13
C VAL A 28 2.51 1.85 -16.15
N SER A 29 2.07 3.05 -15.76
CA SER A 29 1.51 4.03 -16.71
C SER A 29 2.55 4.52 -17.74
N ALA A 30 3.84 4.50 -17.42
CA ALA A 30 4.90 4.91 -18.32
C ALA A 30 5.32 3.82 -19.31
N PHE A 31 5.16 2.54 -18.96
CA PHE A 31 5.71 1.41 -19.72
C PHE A 31 4.69 0.35 -20.17
N ALA A 32 3.45 0.38 -19.69
CA ALA A 32 2.44 -0.62 -19.99
C ALA A 32 1.41 -0.17 -21.04
N PRO A 33 0.78 -1.12 -21.77
CA PRO A 33 -0.30 -0.83 -22.70
C PRO A 33 -1.49 -0.11 -22.04
N GLU A 34 -2.19 0.74 -22.80
CA GLU A 34 -3.33 1.55 -22.32
C GLU A 34 -4.46 0.73 -21.67
N GLU A 35 -4.54 -0.55 -22.00
CA GLU A 35 -5.50 -1.52 -21.44
C GLU A 35 -5.35 -1.70 -19.91
N ASN A 36 -4.20 -1.31 -19.33
CA ASN A 36 -3.92 -1.37 -17.89
C ASN A 36 -4.39 -0.13 -17.11
N ALA A 37 -5.37 0.61 -17.63
CA ALA A 37 -5.98 1.76 -16.97
C ALA A 37 -6.54 1.47 -15.56
N GLY A 38 -6.68 0.20 -15.14
CA GLY A 38 -7.03 -0.15 -13.76
C GLY A 38 -5.94 0.17 -12.72
N VAL A 39 -4.69 0.34 -13.14
CA VAL A 39 -3.52 0.46 -12.24
C VAL A 39 -3.45 1.81 -11.50
N ILE A 40 -4.17 2.82 -11.99
CA ILE A 40 -4.39 4.10 -11.29
C ILE A 40 -5.17 3.92 -9.98
N PHE A 41 -5.96 2.86 -9.82
CA PHE A 41 -6.71 2.62 -8.58
C PHE A 41 -5.87 1.99 -7.46
N ILE A 42 -4.68 1.48 -7.76
CA ILE A 42 -3.82 0.81 -6.78
C ILE A 42 -3.40 1.74 -5.63
N PRO A 43 -2.91 2.97 -5.86
CA PRO A 43 -2.51 3.87 -4.78
C PRO A 43 -3.70 4.29 -3.90
N ILE A 44 -4.88 4.41 -4.51
CA ILE A 44 -6.13 4.72 -3.81
C ILE A 44 -6.49 3.59 -2.85
N LEU A 45 -6.42 2.34 -3.31
CA LEU A 45 -6.66 1.15 -2.50
C LEU A 45 -5.65 1.01 -1.37
N VAL A 46 -4.36 1.19 -1.65
CA VAL A 46 -3.28 1.13 -0.64
C VAL A 46 -3.50 2.19 0.43
N THR A 47 -3.83 3.42 0.04
CA THR A 47 -4.11 4.52 0.97
C THR A 47 -5.33 4.21 1.85
N ALA A 48 -6.40 3.66 1.26
CA ALA A 48 -7.62 3.32 1.99
C ALA A 48 -7.38 2.21 3.03
N VAL A 49 -6.70 1.13 2.63
CA VAL A 49 -6.34 0.03 3.53
C VAL A 49 -5.45 0.53 4.67
N TRP A 50 -4.42 1.31 4.35
CA TRP A 50 -3.52 1.88 5.35
C TRP A 50 -4.27 2.78 6.34
N PHE A 51 -5.14 3.66 5.85
CA PHE A 51 -5.91 4.58 6.69
C PHE A 51 -6.84 3.82 7.65
N ILE A 52 -7.51 2.77 7.18
CA ILE A 52 -8.35 1.91 8.03
C ILE A 52 -7.50 1.23 9.11
N GLY A 53 -6.35 0.66 8.73
CA GLY A 53 -5.41 0.05 9.66
C GLY A 53 -4.92 1.02 10.73
N TYR A 54 -4.58 2.24 10.32
CA TYR A 54 -4.14 3.30 11.22
C TYR A 54 -5.24 3.73 12.20
N MET A 55 -6.48 3.92 11.74
CA MET A 55 -7.62 4.27 12.59
C MET A 55 -7.90 3.19 13.64
N LEU A 56 -7.82 1.91 13.25
CA LEU A 56 -7.95 0.78 14.17
C LEU A 56 -6.83 0.79 15.22
N GLN A 57 -5.59 1.11 14.84
CA GLN A 57 -4.48 1.18 15.78
C GLN A 57 -4.62 2.32 16.79
N ILE A 58 -5.16 3.48 16.38
CA ILE A 58 -5.47 4.57 17.31
C ILE A 58 -6.56 4.13 18.29
N LYS A 59 -7.59 3.44 17.81
CA LYS A 59 -8.73 2.99 18.62
C LYS A 59 -8.34 1.92 19.64
N TYR A 60 -7.54 0.93 19.25
CA TYR A 60 -7.17 -0.21 20.09
C TYR A 60 -5.78 -0.09 20.74
N ASN A 61 -5.04 0.99 20.46
CA ASN A 61 -3.70 1.28 21.00
C ASN A 61 -2.72 0.09 20.89
N THR A 62 -2.84 -0.69 19.81
CA THR A 62 -2.14 -1.97 19.63
C THR A 62 -1.40 -1.99 18.29
N LEU A 63 -0.08 -2.21 18.36
CA LEU A 63 0.78 -2.37 17.18
C LEU A 63 0.56 -3.71 16.45
N LYS A 64 -0.04 -4.71 17.11
CA LYS A 64 -0.30 -6.03 16.51
C LYS A 64 -1.18 -5.93 15.26
N ASN A 65 -1.99 -4.88 15.14
CA ASN A 65 -2.83 -4.66 13.95
C ASN A 65 -2.01 -4.22 12.71
N VAL A 66 -0.79 -3.69 12.87
CA VAL A 66 0.16 -3.45 11.75
C VAL A 66 0.55 -4.78 11.09
N LEU A 67 0.72 -5.84 11.88
CA LEU A 67 1.05 -7.16 11.34
C LEU A 67 -0.08 -7.74 10.48
N ILE A 68 -1.31 -7.24 10.63
CA ILE A 68 -2.48 -7.65 9.84
C ILE A 68 -2.54 -6.91 8.49
N THR A 69 -1.97 -5.69 8.40
CA THR A 69 -1.89 -4.94 7.13
C THR A 69 -0.77 -5.45 6.22
N LEU A 70 0.29 -6.04 6.79
CA LEU A 70 1.40 -6.61 6.03
C LEU A 70 0.99 -7.71 5.02
N PRO A 71 0.11 -8.68 5.35
CA PRO A 71 -0.43 -9.62 4.37
C PRO A 71 -1.19 -8.93 3.24
N VAL A 72 -1.93 -7.87 3.53
CA VAL A 72 -2.69 -7.12 2.51
C VAL A 72 -1.72 -6.39 1.57
N GLU A 73 -0.70 -5.74 2.12
CA GLU A 73 0.36 -5.11 1.33
C GLU A 73 1.13 -6.14 0.51
N ALA A 74 1.43 -7.33 1.05
CA ALA A 74 2.08 -8.41 0.33
C ALA A 74 1.24 -8.95 -0.84
N ILE A 75 -0.08 -9.07 -0.65
CA ILE A 75 -1.02 -9.45 -1.72
C ILE A 75 -1.06 -8.38 -2.80
N VAL A 76 -1.12 -7.10 -2.42
CA VAL A 76 -1.09 -5.99 -3.37
C VAL A 76 0.22 -5.99 -4.17
N ILE A 77 1.37 -6.18 -3.51
CA ILE A 77 2.68 -6.28 -4.17
C ILE A 77 2.71 -7.48 -5.14
N TYR A 78 2.20 -8.64 -4.73
CA TYR A 78 2.11 -9.83 -5.57
C TYR A 78 1.26 -9.58 -6.83
N LEU A 79 0.10 -8.94 -6.68
CA LEU A 79 -0.78 -8.57 -7.80
C LEU A 79 -0.09 -7.59 -8.76
N ILE A 80 0.70 -6.66 -8.24
CA ILE A 80 1.48 -5.73 -9.07
C ILE A 80 2.57 -6.48 -9.83
N ILE A 81 3.34 -7.36 -9.18
CA ILE A 81 4.41 -8.13 -9.83
C ILE A 81 3.83 -9.03 -10.93
N THR A 82 2.71 -9.70 -10.68
CA THR A 82 2.07 -10.57 -11.68
C THR A 82 1.53 -9.78 -12.87
N GLN A 83 0.91 -8.62 -12.65
CA GLN A 83 0.50 -7.70 -13.73
C GLN A 83 1.69 -7.20 -14.55
N ILE A 84 2.77 -6.76 -13.90
CA ILE A 84 4.01 -6.36 -14.59
C ILE A 84 4.59 -7.53 -15.40
N SER A 85 4.57 -8.74 -14.86
CA SER A 85 5.10 -9.92 -15.55
C SER A 85 4.29 -10.28 -16.79
N SER A 86 2.96 -10.10 -16.77
CA SER A 86 2.13 -10.32 -17.96
C SER A 86 2.27 -9.24 -19.03
N ILE A 87 2.79 -8.06 -18.68
CA ILE A 87 3.06 -6.98 -19.63
C ILE A 87 4.39 -7.19 -20.38
N ILE A 88 5.37 -7.82 -19.72
CA ILE A 88 6.72 -8.03 -20.27
C ILE A 88 6.82 -9.35 -21.07
N SER A 89 5.91 -10.30 -20.82
CA SER A 89 5.72 -11.55 -21.59
C SER A 89 5.02 -11.31 -22.92
#